data_AF-A0A0R3W2C8-F1
#
_entry.id   AF-A0A0R3W2C8-F1
#
_cell.length_a   1.000
_cell.length_b   1.000
_cell.length_c   1.000
_cell.angle_alpha   90.00
_cell.angle_beta   90.00
_cell.angle_gamma   90.00
#
_symmetry.space_group_name_H-M   'P 1'
#
loop_
_entity.id
_entity.type
_entity.pdbx_description
1 polymer ?
#
loop_
_entity_poly.entity_id
_entity_poly.type
_entity_poly.pdbx_seq_one_letter_code
_entity_poly.pdbx_strand_id
1 'polypeptide(L)'
;MYDSPPNMPKLRYHYRNSAAKGMGVALAVSSLFTGVVTYYMYQRKIATARKFYETYDPDLEWNRLLKSGILRSVDKDGNPVNFFD
;
A
#
# COMPACT_ATOMS: atom_id res chain seq x y z
N MET A 1 -38.90 -44.29 -4.70
CA MET A 1 -37.85 -43.31 -5.10
C MET A 1 -37.72 -43.44 -6.61
N TYR A 2 -38.04 -42.38 -7.35
CA TYR A 2 -37.97 -42.41 -8.81
C TYR A 2 -36.53 -42.04 -9.20
N ASP A 3 -35.75 -43.03 -9.63
CA ASP A 3 -34.39 -42.80 -10.11
C ASP A 3 -34.46 -42.02 -11.43
N SER A 4 -33.80 -40.86 -11.45
CA SER A 4 -33.77 -40.00 -12.62
C SER A 4 -32.95 -40.69 -13.74
N PRO A 5 -33.43 -40.70 -15.00
CA PRO A 5 -32.75 -41.39 -16.09
C PRO A 5 -31.31 -40.89 -16.31
N PRO A 6 -30.41 -41.76 -16.81
CA PRO A 6 -28.95 -41.54 -16.83
C PRO A 6 -28.49 -40.32 -17.64
N ASN A 7 -29.37 -39.76 -18.50
CA ASN A 7 -29.10 -38.60 -19.35
C ASN A 7 -29.93 -37.35 -19.00
N MET A 8 -30.46 -37.23 -17.78
CA MET A 8 -31.09 -35.97 -17.38
C MET A 8 -30.04 -34.87 -17.19
N PRO A 9 -30.13 -33.73 -17.91
CA PRO A 9 -29.21 -32.62 -17.68
C PRO A 9 -29.31 -32.17 -16.22
N LYS A 10 -28.15 -31.89 -15.60
CA LYS A 10 -27.99 -31.52 -14.17
C LYS A 10 -28.65 -30.16 -13.84
N LEU A 11 -29.95 -29.99 -14.10
CA LEU A 11 -30.70 -28.76 -13.83
C LEU A 11 -30.82 -28.49 -12.33
N ARG A 12 -30.94 -29.54 -11.50
CA ARG A 12 -31.17 -29.44 -10.05
C ARG A 12 -30.09 -28.64 -9.30
N TYR A 13 -28.88 -28.57 -9.83
CA TYR A 13 -27.76 -27.83 -9.22
C TYR A 13 -27.01 -26.93 -10.21
N HIS A 14 -27.57 -26.67 -11.40
CA HIS A 14 -26.86 -25.90 -12.44
C HIS A 14 -26.47 -24.49 -11.95
N TYR A 15 -27.42 -23.80 -11.30
CA TYR A 15 -27.19 -22.48 -10.73
C TYR A 15 -26.19 -22.52 -9.57
N ARG A 16 -26.28 -23.51 -8.67
CA ARG A 16 -25.35 -23.66 -7.54
C ARG A 16 -23.92 -23.95 -8.00
N ASN A 17 -23.75 -24.81 -9.00
CA ASN A 17 -22.43 -25.15 -9.54
C ASN A 17 -21.82 -23.99 -10.33
N SER A 18 -22.63 -23.25 -11.08
CA SER A 18 -22.17 -22.05 -11.80
C SER A 18 -21.80 -20.93 -10.83
N ALA A 19 -22.58 -20.72 -9.76
CA ALA A 19 -22.26 -19.78 -8.69
C ALA A 19 -20.97 -20.16 -7.96
N ALA A 20 -20.76 -21.45 -7.64
CA ALA A 20 -19.53 -21.91 -6.99
C ALA A 20 -18.28 -21.67 -7.86
N LYS A 21 -18.38 -21.90 -9.18
CA LYS A 21 -17.30 -21.58 -10.13
C LYS A 21 -17.06 -20.07 -10.21
N GLY A 22 -18.13 -19.27 -10.29
CA GLY A 22 -18.04 -17.82 -10.30
C GLY A 22 -17.37 -17.25 -9.04
N MET A 23 -17.74 -17.76 -7.87
CA MET A 23 -17.10 -17.39 -6.60
C MET A 23 -15.61 -17.76 -6.59
N GLY A 24 -15.24 -18.95 -7.05
CA GLY A 24 -13.83 -19.35 -7.13
C GLY A 24 -13.00 -18.42 -8.02
N VAL A 25 -13.53 -18.05 -9.19
CA VAL A 25 -12.86 -17.09 -10.09
C VAL A 25 -12.78 -15.71 -9.46
N ALA A 26 -13.86 -15.21 -8.85
CA ALA A 26 -13.88 -13.90 -8.21
C ALA A 26 -12.87 -13.81 -7.05
N LEU A 27 -12.75 -14.86 -6.24
CA LEU A 27 -11.77 -14.93 -5.15
C LEU A 27 -10.35 -14.93 -5.69
N ALA A 28 -10.06 -15.66 -6.77
CA ALA A 28 -8.75 -15.69 -7.39
C ALA A 28 -8.36 -14.31 -7.93
N VAL A 29 -9.26 -13.66 -8.69
CA VAL A 29 -9.03 -12.33 -9.25
C VAL A 29 -8.87 -11.28 -8.14
N SER A 30 -9.73 -11.32 -7.11
CA SER A 30 -9.65 -10.40 -5.97
C SER A 30 -8.33 -10.55 -5.21
N SER A 31 -7.89 -11.78 -4.97
CA SER A 31 -6.62 -12.07 -4.28
C SER A 31 -5.43 -11.56 -5.09
N LEU A 32 -5.40 -11.81 -6.39
CA LEU A 32 -4.34 -11.33 -7.29
C LEU A 32 -4.29 -9.80 -7.32
N PHE A 33 -5.45 -9.15 -7.50
CA PHE A 33 -5.54 -7.70 -7.54
C PHE A 33 -5.09 -7.07 -6.22
N THR A 34 -5.56 -7.61 -5.09
CA THR A 34 -5.15 -7.15 -3.76
C THR A 34 -3.66 -7.31 -3.55
N GLY A 35 -3.07 -8.44 -3.97
CA GLY A 35 -1.63 -8.68 -3.89
C GLY A 35 -0.82 -7.64 -4.69
N VAL A 36 -1.22 -7.36 -5.92
CA VAL A 36 -0.54 -6.38 -6.79
C VAL A 36 -0.62 -4.97 -6.20
N VAL A 37 -1.81 -4.53 -5.78
CA VAL A 37 -2.01 -3.19 -5.18
C VAL A 37 -1.21 -3.07 -3.89
N THR A 38 -1.26 -4.08 -3.02
CA THR A 38 -0.52 -4.08 -1.75
C THR A 38 0.98 -4.01 -1.99
N TYR A 39 1.52 -4.80 -2.91
CA TYR A 39 2.94 -4.76 -3.27
C TYR A 39 3.34 -3.39 -3.81
N TYR A 40 2.56 -2.82 -4.72
CA TYR A 40 2.82 -1.50 -5.29
C TYR A 40 2.81 -0.41 -4.20
N MET A 41 1.83 -0.42 -3.31
CA MET A 41 1.76 0.52 -2.19
C MET A 41 2.93 0.35 -1.20
N TYR A 42 3.32 -0.90 -0.92
CA TYR A 42 4.46 -1.20 -0.06
C TYR A 42 5.76 -0.63 -0.63
N GLN A 43 6.04 -0.87 -1.91
CA GLN A 43 7.23 -0.33 -2.57
C GLN A 43 7.21 1.20 -2.58
N ARG A 44 6.07 1.81 -2.90
CA ARG A 44 5.96 3.26 -2.97
C ARG A 44 6.12 3.95 -1.62
N LYS A 45 5.49 3.45 -0.56
CA LYS A 45 5.48 4.11 0.75
C LYS A 45 6.57 3.61 1.67
N ILE A 46 6.65 2.30 1.87
CA ILE A 46 7.49 1.71 2.91
C ILE A 46 8.93 1.59 2.44
N ALA A 47 9.16 1.03 1.24
CA ALA A 47 10.53 0.89 0.75
C ALA A 47 11.20 2.25 0.49
N THR A 48 10.45 3.24 -0.01
CA THR A 48 10.97 4.60 -0.24
C THR A 48 11.29 5.30 1.09
N ALA A 49 10.39 5.27 2.07
CA ALA A 49 10.66 5.86 3.38
C ALA A 49 11.84 5.15 4.07
N ARG A 50 11.91 3.82 4.00
CA ARG A 50 13.02 3.05 4.56
C ARG A 50 14.35 3.46 3.92
N LYS A 51 14.42 3.54 2.59
CA LYS A 51 15.62 4.01 1.88
C LYS A 51 16.02 5.42 2.29
N PHE A 52 15.04 6.33 2.43
CA PHE A 52 15.30 7.67 2.92
C PHE A 52 16.01 7.61 4.28
N TYR A 53 15.43 6.94 5.27
CA TYR A 53 16.00 6.85 6.62
C TYR A 53 17.33 6.09 6.70
N GLU A 54 17.56 5.08 5.86
CA GLU A 54 18.85 4.37 5.81
C GLU A 54 20.00 5.27 5.33
N THR A 55 19.70 6.26 4.50
CA THR A 55 20.69 7.22 3.96
C THR A 55 20.61 8.60 4.61
N TYR A 56 19.70 8.79 5.56
CA TYR A 56 19.42 10.07 6.17
C TYR A 56 20.50 10.45 7.18
N ASP A 57 21.20 11.55 6.90
CA ASP A 57 22.14 12.16 7.82
C ASP A 57 21.50 13.41 8.43
N PRO A 58 21.07 13.37 9.70
CA PRO A 58 20.40 14.49 10.36
C PRO A 58 21.31 15.70 10.51
N ASP A 59 22.62 15.52 10.72
CA ASP A 59 23.55 16.62 10.93
C ASP A 59 23.82 17.37 9.62
N LEU A 60 23.92 16.63 8.50
CA LEU A 60 24.04 17.21 7.18
C LEU A 60 22.77 17.97 6.77
N GLU A 61 21.59 17.41 7.04
CA GLU A 61 20.31 18.08 6.78
C GLU A 61 20.16 19.34 7.61
N TRP A 62 20.47 19.28 8.90
CA TRP A 62 20.45 20.43 9.79
C TRP A 62 21.34 21.56 9.27
N ASN A 63 22.57 21.25 8.86
CA ASN A 63 23.48 22.23 8.26
C ASN A 63 22.94 22.84 6.95
N ARG A 64 22.26 22.04 6.11
CA ARG A 64 21.61 22.55 4.90
C ARG A 64 20.46 23.50 5.25
N LEU A 65 19.64 23.16 6.24
CA LEU A 65 18.52 23.98 6.71
C LEU A 65 19.01 25.30 7.31
N LEU A 66 20.03 25.27 8.18
CA LEU A 66 20.66 26.48 8.74
C LEU A 66 21.20 27.40 7.62
N LYS A 67 21.98 26.85 6.70
CA LYS A 67 22.56 27.62 5.58
C LYS A 67 21.50 28.18 4.62
N SER A 68 20.37 27.49 4.47
CA SER A 68 19.27 27.95 3.62
C SER A 68 18.56 29.21 4.14
N GLY A 69 18.66 29.50 5.45
CA GLY A 69 17.97 30.63 6.08
C GLY A 69 16.45 30.48 6.17
N ILE A 70 15.91 29.28 5.93
CA ILE A 70 14.48 28.98 6.07
C ILE A 70 14.07 28.94 7.55
N LEU A 71 15.01 28.61 8.44
CA LEU A 71 14.76 28.52 9.86
C LEU A 71 14.59 29.93 10.44
N ARG A 72 13.39 30.22 10.96
CA ARG A 72 13.12 31.48 11.65
C ARG A 72 13.70 31.48 13.07
N SER A 73 13.73 30.31 13.71
CA SER A 73 14.05 30.16 15.14
C SER A 73 15.53 30.19 15.46
N VAL A 74 16.38 29.98 14.47
CA VAL A 74 17.84 29.94 14.61
C VAL A 74 18.49 30.65 13.43
N ASP A 75 19.58 31.35 13.70
CA ASP A 75 20.39 32.02 12.69
C ASP A 75 21.25 31.02 11.90
N LYS A 76 22.05 31.50 10.94
CA LYS A 76 22.91 30.65 10.10
C LYS A 76 24.03 29.94 10.88
N ASP A 77 24.30 30.41 12.09
CA ASP A 77 25.33 29.88 12.98
C ASP A 77 24.74 28.95 14.05
N GLY A 78 23.41 28.75 14.04
CA GLY A 78 22.69 27.85 14.94
C GLY A 78 22.26 28.49 16.26
N ASN A 79 22.41 29.81 16.42
CA ASN A 79 21.99 30.51 17.63
C ASN A 79 20.50 30.87 17.55
N PRO A 80 19.76 30.79 18.67
CA PRO A 80 18.36 31.17 18.70
C PRO A 80 18.17 32.65 18.32
N VAL A 81 17.25 32.92 17.39
CA VAL A 81 16.87 34.30 17.05
C VAL A 81 15.79 34.75 18.03
N ASN A 82 16.01 35.89 18.67
CA ASN A 82 15.02 36.47 19.57
C ASN A 82 13.91 37.12 18.75
N PHE A 83 12.68 36.63 18.87
CA PHE A 83 11.53 37.10 18.08
C PHE A 83 10.79 38.29 18.69
N PHE A 84 11.24 38.76 19.85
CA PHE A 84 10.54 39.71 20.71
C PHE A 84 11.27 41.05 20.90
N ASP A 85 12.38 41.26 20.18
CA ASP A 85 13.01 42.60 20.07
C ASP A 85 12.36 43.42 18.95
#